data_AF-A0A7Y3MEI3-F1
#
_entry.id   AF-A0A7Y3MEI3-F1
#
_cell.length_a   1.000
_cell.length_b   1.000
_cell.length_c   1.000
_cell.angle_alpha   90.00
_cell.angle_beta   90.00
_cell.angle_gamma   90.00
#
_symmetry.space_group_name_H-M   'P 1'
#
loop_
_entity.id
_entity.type
_entity.pdbx_description
1 polymer ?
#
loop_
_entity_poly.entity_id
_entity_poly.type
_entity_poly.pdbx_seq_one_letter_code
_entity_poly.pdbx_strand_id
1 'polypeptide(L)'
;MNKPLQSGAVLLLCLLLLMALSLLGLAAASDSQLQQRVSGNLQHRLDVDFTAQQALAWAEAWLMSLPGESRPVPCSESCSNSQVIRPAGYFSNESLTMNESWWQSHGIPSGFAPDRGMNFPVATAPGNLSAYWLVEQAHLEEWADPENHITELAWYRLTAMAGDSEGSFHVKQGIVARPWGEPSYRNTLPERASAHHFCDVLAPDIPCGRKAWQPLN
;
A
#
# COMPACT_ATOMS: atom_id res chain seq x y z
N MET A 1 73.61 -36.84 -24.35
CA MET A 1 72.32 -37.57 -24.21
C MET A 1 71.24 -36.51 -24.08
N ASN A 2 70.67 -36.07 -25.20
CA ASN A 2 69.80 -34.89 -25.23
C ASN A 2 68.34 -35.35 -25.15
N LYS A 3 67.62 -34.94 -24.10
CA LYS A 3 66.14 -35.02 -24.04
C LYS A 3 65.56 -33.61 -24.23
N PRO A 4 65.21 -33.17 -25.45
CA PRO A 4 64.42 -31.96 -25.64
C PRO A 4 63.00 -32.35 -26.06
N LEU A 5 62.14 -32.76 -25.12
CA LEU A 5 60.72 -33.06 -25.43
C LEU A 5 59.73 -32.66 -24.31
N GLN A 6 60.18 -32.03 -23.23
CA GLN A 6 59.31 -31.72 -22.08
C GLN A 6 58.67 -30.32 -22.11
N SER A 7 59.19 -29.36 -22.88
CA SER A 7 58.70 -27.97 -22.82
C SER A 7 57.29 -27.78 -23.40
N GLY A 8 56.91 -28.56 -24.42
CA GLY A 8 55.59 -28.46 -25.06
C GLY A 8 54.44 -29.00 -24.19
N ALA A 9 54.68 -30.07 -23.43
CA ALA A 9 53.66 -30.69 -22.57
C ALA A 9 53.30 -29.81 -21.38
N VAL A 10 54.28 -29.11 -20.79
CA VAL A 10 54.06 -28.17 -19.67
C VAL A 10 53.23 -26.97 -20.13
N LEU A 11 53.47 -26.48 -21.35
CA LEU A 11 52.75 -25.33 -21.90
C LEU A 11 51.27 -25.67 -22.17
N LEU A 12 50.99 -26.88 -22.68
CA LEU A 12 49.62 -27.38 -22.84
C LEU A 12 48.90 -27.56 -21.50
N LEU A 13 49.60 -28.07 -20.48
CA LEU A 13 49.05 -28.22 -19.14
C LEU A 13 48.70 -26.86 -18.51
N CYS A 14 49.60 -25.87 -18.62
CA CYS A 14 49.35 -24.50 -18.18
C CYS A 14 48.17 -23.87 -18.93
N LEU A 15 48.06 -24.09 -20.24
CA LEU A 15 46.97 -23.52 -21.04
C LEU A 15 45.61 -24.15 -20.69
N LEU A 16 45.57 -25.47 -20.44
CA LEU A 16 44.39 -26.16 -19.93
C LEU A 16 44.01 -25.66 -18.53
N LEU A 17 44.98 -25.47 -17.64
CA LEU A 17 44.75 -24.91 -16.31
C LEU A 17 44.22 -23.47 -16.38
N LEU A 18 44.79 -22.62 -17.23
CA LEU A 18 44.31 -21.25 -17.44
C LEU A 18 42.90 -21.21 -18.02
N MET A 19 42.58 -22.12 -18.96
CA MET A 19 41.23 -22.26 -19.51
C MET A 19 40.23 -22.75 -18.46
N ALA A 20 40.62 -23.70 -17.61
CA ALA A 20 39.78 -24.16 -16.51
C ALA A 20 39.54 -23.01 -15.51
N LEU A 21 40.60 -22.31 -15.10
CA LEU A 21 40.50 -21.17 -14.17
C LEU A 21 39.65 -20.03 -14.73
N SER A 22 39.72 -19.73 -16.03
CA SER A 22 38.89 -18.70 -16.65
C SER A 22 37.42 -19.10 -16.70
N LEU A 23 37.11 -20.37 -17.03
CA LEU A 23 35.73 -20.89 -16.99
C LEU A 23 35.12 -20.82 -15.58
N LEU A 24 35.90 -21.13 -14.53
CA LEU A 24 35.44 -20.95 -13.14
C LEU A 24 35.19 -19.47 -12.81
N GLY A 25 36.06 -18.56 -13.27
CA GLY A 25 35.88 -17.12 -13.07
C GLY A 25 34.61 -16.56 -13.73
N LEU A 26 34.31 -16.99 -14.96
CA LEU A 26 33.09 -16.59 -15.67
C LEU A 26 31.82 -17.12 -14.99
N ALA A 27 31.82 -18.38 -14.53
CA ALA A 27 30.67 -18.97 -13.86
C ALA A 27 30.35 -18.26 -12.53
N ALA A 28 31.38 -17.92 -11.74
CA ALA A 28 31.20 -17.17 -10.50
C ALA A 28 30.65 -15.75 -10.75
N ALA A 29 31.08 -15.08 -11.82
CA ALA A 29 30.60 -13.75 -12.18
C ALA A 29 29.13 -13.75 -12.64
N SER A 30 28.67 -14.79 -13.36
CA SER A 30 27.27 -14.89 -13.80
C SER A 30 26.29 -15.10 -12.64
N ASP A 31 26.67 -15.88 -11.62
CA ASP A 31 25.80 -16.15 -10.47
C ASP A 31 25.58 -14.90 -9.61
N SER A 32 26.63 -14.08 -9.45
CA SER A 32 26.53 -12.82 -8.69
C SER A 32 25.55 -11.83 -9.32
N GLN A 33 25.51 -11.74 -10.65
CA GLN A 33 24.59 -10.82 -11.34
C GLN A 33 23.13 -11.26 -11.24
N LEU A 34 22.88 -12.58 -11.32
CA LEU A 34 21.54 -13.12 -11.17
C LEU A 34 21.03 -12.91 -9.73
N GLN A 35 21.86 -13.22 -8.73
CA GLN A 35 21.52 -13.00 -7.32
C GLN A 35 21.19 -11.52 -7.04
N GLN A 36 21.97 -10.60 -7.61
CA GLN A 36 21.72 -9.16 -7.47
C GLN A 36 20.37 -8.75 -8.07
N ARG A 37 20.01 -9.26 -9.25
CA ARG A 37 18.70 -8.99 -9.88
C ARG A 37 17.54 -9.58 -9.08
N VAL A 38 17.69 -10.81 -8.59
CA VAL A 38 16.67 -11.47 -7.76
C VAL A 38 16.45 -10.70 -6.46
N SER A 39 17.53 -10.29 -5.79
CA SER A 39 17.46 -9.48 -4.56
C SER A 39 16.84 -8.11 -4.82
N GLY A 40 17.20 -7.46 -5.93
CA GLY A 40 16.63 -6.16 -6.32
C GLY A 40 15.13 -6.24 -6.60
N ASN A 41 14.71 -7.23 -7.39
CA ASN A 41 13.28 -7.45 -7.70
C ASN A 41 12.47 -7.80 -6.46
N LEU A 42 13.04 -8.59 -5.53
CA LEU A 42 12.37 -8.92 -4.28
C LEU A 42 12.23 -7.68 -3.39
N GLN A 43 13.30 -6.91 -3.20
CA GLN A 43 13.28 -5.70 -2.39
C GLN A 43 12.26 -4.70 -2.94
N HIS A 44 12.27 -4.48 -4.26
CA HIS A 44 11.32 -3.59 -4.92
C HIS A 44 9.86 -4.02 -4.68
N ARG A 45 9.54 -5.32 -4.80
CA ARG A 45 8.20 -5.82 -4.50
C ARG A 45 7.80 -5.61 -3.03
N LEU A 46 8.74 -5.76 -2.11
CA LEU A 46 8.49 -5.50 -0.69
C LEU A 46 8.24 -4.00 -0.43
N ASP A 47 9.00 -3.13 -1.08
CA ASP A 47 8.83 -1.67 -0.96
C ASP A 47 7.47 -1.22 -1.51
N VAL A 48 7.07 -1.74 -2.68
CA VAL A 48 5.74 -1.51 -3.27
C VAL A 48 4.63 -2.01 -2.35
N ASP A 49 4.75 -3.22 -1.82
CA ASP A 49 3.74 -3.79 -0.93
C ASP A 49 3.60 -2.99 0.37
N PHE A 50 4.72 -2.66 1.00
CA PHE A 50 4.76 -1.84 2.21
C PHE A 50 4.14 -0.46 1.98
N THR A 51 4.43 0.16 0.84
CA THR A 51 3.88 1.46 0.48
C THR A 51 2.37 1.41 0.26
N ALA A 52 1.86 0.35 -0.38
CA ALA A 52 0.41 0.15 -0.54
C ALA A 52 -0.29 -0.07 0.81
N GLN A 53 0.34 -0.81 1.72
CA GLN A 53 -0.16 -0.98 3.09
C GLN A 53 -0.18 0.34 3.87
N GLN A 54 0.86 1.16 3.73
CA GLN A 54 0.93 2.48 4.34
C GLN A 54 -0.17 3.41 3.83
N ALA A 55 -0.42 3.42 2.51
CA ALA A 55 -1.51 4.19 1.91
C ALA A 55 -2.89 3.73 2.40
N LEU A 56 -3.10 2.41 2.57
CA LEU A 56 -4.33 1.88 3.17
C LEU A 56 -4.52 2.32 4.62
N ALA A 57 -3.45 2.23 5.43
CA ALA A 57 -3.46 2.69 6.81
C ALA A 57 -3.71 4.19 6.91
N TRP A 58 -3.20 4.96 5.95
CA TRP A 58 -3.47 6.39 5.84
C TRP A 58 -4.96 6.64 5.56
N ALA A 59 -5.56 5.93 4.60
CA ALA A 59 -6.98 6.10 4.26
C ALA A 59 -7.88 5.81 5.47
N GLU A 60 -7.52 4.80 6.25
CA GLU A 60 -8.20 4.46 7.49
C GLU A 60 -8.04 5.55 8.55
N ALA A 61 -6.82 6.07 8.75
CA ALA A 61 -6.56 7.15 9.70
C ALA A 61 -7.31 8.44 9.32
N TRP A 62 -7.34 8.79 8.03
CA TRP A 62 -8.12 9.91 7.53
C TRP A 62 -9.61 9.72 7.80
N LEU A 63 -10.15 8.56 7.44
CA LEU A 63 -11.55 8.22 7.70
C LEU A 63 -11.82 8.41 9.20
N MET A 64 -11.05 7.77 10.08
CA MET A 64 -11.22 7.89 11.54
C MET A 64 -10.92 9.27 12.11
N SER A 65 -10.43 10.24 11.33
CA SER A 65 -10.18 11.61 11.78
C SER A 65 -11.32 12.59 11.50
N LEU A 66 -12.31 12.18 10.71
CA LEU A 66 -13.45 13.06 10.41
C LEU A 66 -14.27 13.32 11.70
N PRO A 67 -14.97 14.45 11.82
CA PRO A 67 -15.84 14.72 12.97
C PRO A 67 -16.91 13.63 13.15
N GLY A 68 -17.15 13.17 14.37
CA GLY A 68 -18.09 12.08 14.65
C GLY A 68 -19.59 12.46 14.58
N GLU A 69 -19.91 13.76 14.61
CA GLU A 69 -21.27 14.31 14.69
C GLU A 69 -22.20 13.83 13.57
N SER A 70 -21.68 13.78 12.34
CA SER A 70 -22.46 13.41 11.17
C SER A 70 -21.57 12.76 10.12
N ARG A 71 -22.02 11.62 9.60
CA ARG A 71 -21.37 10.94 8.49
C ARG A 71 -21.40 11.79 7.21
N PRO A 72 -20.29 11.87 6.45
CA PRO A 72 -20.32 12.43 5.10
C PRO A 72 -21.18 11.58 4.18
N VAL A 73 -22.05 12.22 3.41
CA VAL A 73 -22.89 11.55 2.41
C VAL A 73 -22.02 11.13 1.22
N PRO A 74 -22.10 9.85 0.76
CA PRO A 74 -21.42 9.41 -0.44
C PRO A 74 -21.88 10.19 -1.67
N CYS A 75 -20.95 10.57 -2.53
CA CYS A 75 -21.24 11.38 -3.72
C CYS A 75 -21.34 10.53 -4.99
N SER A 76 -22.37 10.73 -5.80
CA SER A 76 -22.75 9.81 -6.89
C SER A 76 -22.18 10.17 -8.28
N GLU A 77 -22.08 11.45 -8.66
CA GLU A 77 -21.75 11.81 -10.06
C GLU A 77 -20.78 12.98 -10.26
N SER A 78 -20.65 13.90 -9.29
CA SER A 78 -19.74 15.06 -9.41
C SER A 78 -19.30 15.53 -8.02
N CYS A 79 -18.40 14.76 -7.43
CA CYS A 79 -17.89 15.09 -6.12
C CYS A 79 -17.01 16.33 -6.18
N SER A 80 -17.29 17.31 -5.32
CA SER A 80 -16.31 18.36 -5.03
C SER A 80 -15.04 17.74 -4.43
N ASN A 81 -13.92 18.46 -4.49
CA ASN A 81 -12.64 18.00 -3.92
C ASN A 81 -12.73 17.60 -2.43
N SER A 82 -13.75 18.08 -1.72
CA SER A 82 -14.04 17.76 -0.31
C SER A 82 -14.89 16.49 -0.10
N GLN A 83 -15.56 15.97 -1.14
CA GLN A 83 -16.39 14.77 -1.08
C GLN A 83 -15.64 13.58 -1.67
N VAL A 84 -15.14 12.74 -0.78
CA VAL A 84 -14.17 11.69 -1.13
C VAL A 84 -14.81 10.31 -1.15
N ILE A 85 -15.83 10.13 -0.33
CA ILE A 85 -16.51 8.85 -0.13
C ILE A 85 -17.46 8.62 -1.32
N ARG A 86 -17.27 7.50 -2.02
CA ARG A 86 -18.13 7.06 -3.13
C ARG A 86 -19.17 6.04 -2.66
N PRO A 87 -20.31 5.89 -3.35
CA PRO A 87 -21.26 4.82 -3.05
C PRO A 87 -20.66 3.45 -3.38
N ALA A 88 -21.20 2.40 -2.77
CA ALA A 88 -20.79 1.02 -3.06
C ALA A 88 -20.89 0.71 -4.56
N GLY A 89 -19.82 0.13 -5.13
CA GLY A 89 -19.81 -0.31 -6.52
C GLY A 89 -19.58 0.83 -7.52
N TYR A 90 -19.22 2.02 -7.04
CA TYR A 90 -18.76 3.10 -7.91
C TYR A 90 -17.49 2.71 -8.64
N PHE A 91 -16.56 2.08 -7.92
CA PHE A 91 -15.35 1.52 -8.51
C PHE A 91 -15.63 0.06 -8.90
N SER A 92 -15.60 -0.23 -10.20
CA SER A 92 -15.70 -1.61 -10.69
C SER A 92 -14.47 -2.42 -10.27
N ASN A 93 -14.57 -3.75 -10.24
CA ASN A 93 -13.39 -4.58 -9.95
C ASN A 93 -12.26 -4.36 -10.98
N GLU A 94 -12.58 -3.94 -12.21
CA GLU A 94 -11.59 -3.60 -13.24
C GLU A 94 -10.75 -2.37 -12.86
N SER A 95 -11.33 -1.43 -12.10
CA SER A 95 -10.61 -0.24 -11.60
C SER A 95 -9.40 -0.60 -10.74
N LEU A 96 -9.43 -1.78 -10.09
CA LEU A 96 -8.35 -2.31 -9.25
C LEU A 96 -7.13 -2.77 -10.06
N THR A 97 -7.29 -2.92 -11.38
CA THR A 97 -6.23 -3.31 -12.31
C THR A 97 -5.76 -2.16 -13.20
N MET A 98 -6.29 -0.95 -12.99
CA MET A 98 -5.94 0.22 -13.78
C MET A 98 -4.53 0.73 -13.45
N ASN A 99 -3.93 1.39 -14.43
CA ASN A 99 -2.58 1.94 -14.34
C ASN A 99 -2.48 3.17 -13.44
N GLU A 100 -1.25 3.63 -13.19
CA GLU A 100 -0.99 4.79 -12.32
C GLU A 100 -1.74 6.06 -12.75
N SER A 101 -1.88 6.32 -14.05
CA SER A 101 -2.60 7.50 -14.57
C SER A 101 -4.08 7.52 -14.18
N TRP A 102 -4.73 6.36 -14.17
CA TRP A 102 -6.09 6.25 -13.67
C TRP A 102 -6.16 6.56 -12.17
N TRP A 103 -5.22 6.02 -11.38
CA TRP A 103 -5.14 6.29 -9.95
C TRP A 103 -4.80 7.75 -9.63
N GLN A 104 -4.01 8.42 -10.45
CA GLN A 104 -3.73 9.86 -10.33
C GLN A 104 -4.99 10.71 -10.54
N SER A 105 -5.91 10.26 -11.40
CA SER A 105 -7.13 11.01 -11.74
C SER A 105 -8.32 10.72 -10.82
N HIS A 106 -8.36 9.54 -10.19
CA HIS A 106 -9.49 9.10 -9.36
C HIS A 106 -9.13 8.94 -7.88
N GLY A 107 -7.88 8.56 -7.61
CA GLY A 107 -7.34 8.32 -6.29
C GLY A 107 -6.87 9.58 -5.59
N ILE A 108 -6.71 9.47 -4.29
CA ILE A 108 -6.18 10.55 -3.47
C ILE A 108 -4.76 10.17 -3.06
N PRO A 109 -3.77 11.06 -3.21
CA PRO A 109 -2.41 10.72 -2.88
C PRO A 109 -2.26 10.39 -1.40
N SER A 110 -1.43 9.38 -1.10
CA SER A 110 -1.05 9.05 0.26
C SER A 110 -0.44 10.29 0.94
N GLY A 111 -0.89 10.59 2.15
CA GLY A 111 -0.46 11.80 2.86
C GLY A 111 -1.36 13.01 2.71
N PHE A 112 -2.35 13.03 1.82
CA PHE A 112 -3.17 14.23 1.58
C PHE A 112 -4.55 14.14 2.22
N ALA A 113 -4.90 15.05 3.14
CA ALA A 113 -6.25 15.21 3.67
C ALA A 113 -7.13 16.01 2.69
N PRO A 114 -8.07 15.38 1.98
CA PRO A 114 -8.97 16.08 1.06
C PRO A 114 -9.94 17.03 1.75
N ASP A 115 -10.35 16.72 2.99
CA ASP A 115 -11.26 17.57 3.79
C ASP A 115 -10.60 18.87 4.25
N ARG A 116 -9.26 18.91 4.32
CA ARG A 116 -8.49 20.06 4.85
C ARG A 116 -7.58 20.71 3.82
N GLY A 117 -7.36 20.06 2.67
CA GLY A 117 -6.39 20.50 1.67
C GLY A 117 -4.95 20.53 2.18
N MET A 118 -4.61 19.66 3.14
CA MET A 118 -3.29 19.63 3.79
C MET A 118 -2.55 18.32 3.56
N ASN A 119 -1.23 18.39 3.40
CA ASN A 119 -0.36 17.22 3.45
C ASN A 119 0.02 16.93 4.91
N PHE A 120 -0.10 15.67 5.31
CA PHE A 120 0.46 15.17 6.56
C PHE A 120 1.94 14.85 6.39
N PRO A 121 2.73 14.92 7.48
CA PRO A 121 4.05 14.34 7.50
C PRO A 121 3.93 12.81 7.35
N VAL A 122 4.15 12.30 6.15
CA VAL A 122 4.25 10.87 5.87
C VAL A 122 5.72 10.47 5.87
N ALA A 123 6.02 9.25 6.29
CA ALA A 123 7.28 8.63 5.92
C ALA A 123 7.33 8.54 4.39
N THR A 124 8.14 9.36 3.74
CA THR A 124 8.30 9.37 2.28
C THR A 124 8.43 7.94 1.77
N ALA A 125 7.62 7.59 0.78
CA ALA A 125 7.71 6.29 0.13
C ALA A 125 9.15 6.04 -0.32
N PRO A 126 9.67 4.81 -0.21
CA PRO A 126 11.01 4.50 -0.69
C PRO A 126 11.12 4.81 -2.20
N GLY A 127 12.12 5.61 -2.58
CA GLY A 127 12.42 5.89 -4.00
C GLY A 127 11.34 6.69 -4.74
N ASN A 128 10.99 6.25 -5.95
CA ASN A 128 10.04 6.91 -6.88
C ASN A 128 8.64 6.29 -6.85
N LEU A 129 8.25 5.66 -5.74
CA LEU A 129 6.94 5.03 -5.63
C LEU A 129 5.84 6.08 -5.43
N SER A 130 4.80 5.99 -6.25
CA SER A 130 3.55 6.72 -6.09
C SER A 130 2.55 5.86 -5.32
N ALA A 131 1.72 6.49 -4.49
CA ALA A 131 0.69 5.78 -3.74
C ALA A 131 -0.60 6.58 -3.63
N TYR A 132 -1.72 5.90 -3.86
CA TYR A 132 -3.05 6.49 -3.89
C TYR A 132 -4.04 5.63 -3.12
N TRP A 133 -5.14 6.22 -2.69
CA TRP A 133 -6.22 5.51 -2.00
C TRP A 133 -7.60 6.02 -2.41
N LEU A 134 -8.60 5.18 -2.20
CA LEU A 134 -10.00 5.35 -2.52
C LEU A 134 -10.87 4.87 -1.35
N VAL A 135 -12.07 5.43 -1.23
CA VAL A 135 -13.03 5.08 -0.19
C VAL A 135 -14.43 4.93 -0.78
N GLU A 136 -15.04 3.78 -0.56
CA GLU A 136 -16.46 3.53 -0.85
C GLU A 136 -17.21 3.24 0.45
N GLN A 137 -18.42 3.78 0.60
CA GLN A 137 -19.36 3.32 1.62
C GLN A 137 -20.03 2.04 1.12
N ALA A 138 -19.66 0.90 1.70
CA ALA A 138 -20.15 -0.42 1.34
C ALA A 138 -21.51 -0.75 1.96
N HIS A 139 -21.73 -0.34 3.21
CA HIS A 139 -22.97 -0.61 3.94
C HIS A 139 -23.24 0.47 4.99
N LEU A 140 -24.50 0.63 5.35
CA LEU A 140 -24.96 1.52 6.40
C LEU A 140 -26.11 0.84 7.14
N GLU A 141 -26.03 0.88 8.47
CA GLU A 141 -27.05 0.34 9.36
C GLU A 141 -27.36 1.40 10.44
N GLU A 142 -28.64 1.53 10.80
CA GLU A 142 -29.02 2.30 11.98
C GLU A 142 -28.58 1.54 13.23
N TRP A 143 -27.80 2.18 14.08
CA TRP A 143 -27.23 1.57 15.28
C TRP A 143 -27.43 2.51 16.46
N ALA A 144 -28.45 2.24 17.26
CA ALA A 144 -28.78 3.09 18.40
C ALA A 144 -28.00 2.64 19.65
N ASP A 145 -26.98 3.42 20.01
CA ASP A 145 -26.33 3.35 21.31
C ASP A 145 -26.45 4.72 22.00
N PRO A 146 -27.50 4.91 22.82
CA PRO A 146 -27.77 6.18 23.49
C PRO A 146 -26.69 6.59 24.49
N GLU A 147 -25.95 5.62 25.06
CA GLU A 147 -24.91 5.88 26.05
C GLU A 147 -23.69 6.55 25.41
N ASN A 148 -23.36 6.14 24.18
CA ASN A 148 -22.24 6.66 23.40
C ASN A 148 -22.68 7.60 22.27
N HIS A 149 -23.93 8.07 22.29
CA HIS A 149 -24.53 8.94 21.27
C HIS A 149 -24.40 8.45 19.82
N ILE A 150 -24.22 7.14 19.60
CA ILE A 150 -24.10 6.56 18.26
C ILE A 150 -25.50 6.34 17.70
N THR A 151 -25.68 6.72 16.44
CA THR A 151 -26.95 6.62 15.72
C THR A 151 -26.87 5.71 14.50
N GLU A 152 -25.68 5.57 13.91
CA GLU A 152 -25.48 4.77 12.71
C GLU A 152 -24.09 4.11 12.72
N LEU A 153 -24.01 2.95 12.08
CA LEU A 153 -22.77 2.23 11.83
C LEU A 153 -22.57 2.11 10.31
N ALA A 154 -21.42 2.59 9.82
CA ALA A 154 -21.10 2.56 8.40
C ALA A 154 -19.87 1.69 8.14
N TRP A 155 -19.93 0.91 7.07
CA TRP A 155 -18.81 0.11 6.59
C TRP A 155 -18.25 0.74 5.34
N TYR A 156 -16.94 0.89 5.32
CA TYR A 156 -16.18 1.48 4.25
C TYR A 156 -15.23 0.46 3.65
N ARG A 157 -15.22 0.40 2.33
CA ARG A 157 -14.17 -0.28 1.59
C ARG A 157 -13.10 0.72 1.26
N LEU A 158 -11.92 0.51 1.82
CA LEU A 158 -10.73 1.27 1.53
C LEU A 158 -9.93 0.47 0.53
N THR A 159 -9.52 1.11 -0.56
CA THR A 159 -8.63 0.51 -1.55
C THR A 159 -7.42 1.42 -1.71
N ALA A 160 -6.22 0.86 -1.65
CA ALA A 160 -4.98 1.59 -1.82
C ALA A 160 -4.11 0.91 -2.87
N MET A 161 -3.42 1.72 -3.66
CA MET A 161 -2.44 1.29 -4.65
C MET A 161 -1.10 1.93 -4.31
N ALA A 162 -0.02 1.17 -4.51
CA ALA A 162 1.30 1.75 -4.68
C ALA A 162 1.99 1.12 -5.90
N GLY A 163 2.82 1.90 -6.57
CA GLY A 163 3.54 1.44 -7.73
C GLY A 163 4.53 2.46 -8.27
N ASP A 164 5.22 2.10 -9.33
CA ASP A 164 6.13 2.97 -10.05
C ASP A 164 5.65 3.26 -11.48
N SER A 165 6.34 4.21 -12.12
CA SER A 165 6.13 4.55 -13.52
C SER A 165 6.55 3.43 -14.49
N GLU A 166 7.26 2.40 -14.02
CA GLU A 166 7.72 1.25 -14.81
C GLU A 166 6.66 0.14 -14.90
N GLY A 167 5.57 0.26 -14.14
CA GLY A 167 4.38 -0.58 -14.26
C GLY A 167 4.27 -1.68 -13.20
N SER A 168 5.13 -1.69 -12.18
CA SER A 168 4.91 -2.54 -11.00
C SER A 168 3.96 -1.83 -10.04
N PHE A 169 2.76 -2.38 -9.82
CA PHE A 169 1.81 -1.86 -8.85
C PHE A 169 1.19 -2.98 -8.02
N HIS A 170 0.95 -2.70 -6.74
CA HIS A 170 0.23 -3.58 -5.83
C HIS A 170 -1.00 -2.85 -5.31
N VAL A 171 -2.12 -3.57 -5.23
CA VAL A 171 -3.37 -3.04 -4.67
C VAL A 171 -3.72 -3.79 -3.40
N LYS A 172 -4.11 -3.04 -2.37
CA LYS A 172 -4.59 -3.56 -1.09
C LYS A 172 -6.00 -3.06 -0.86
N GLN A 173 -6.83 -3.93 -0.29
CA GLN A 173 -8.18 -3.57 0.10
C GLN A 173 -8.43 -3.95 1.56
N GLY A 174 -9.21 -3.12 2.25
CA GLY A 174 -9.68 -3.38 3.60
C GLY A 174 -11.11 -2.92 3.79
N ILE A 175 -11.84 -3.61 4.67
CA ILE A 175 -13.15 -3.15 5.15
C ILE A 175 -12.96 -2.56 6.54
N VAL A 176 -13.44 -1.34 6.74
CA VAL A 176 -13.37 -0.61 8.01
C VAL A 176 -14.77 -0.23 8.42
N ALA A 177 -15.15 -0.57 9.64
CA ALA A 177 -16.43 -0.18 10.22
C ALA A 177 -16.22 1.03 11.14
N ARG A 178 -17.13 2.00 11.05
CA ARG A 178 -17.07 3.22 11.83
C ARG A 178 -18.47 3.64 12.32
N PRO A 179 -18.65 3.82 13.63
CA PRO A 179 -19.85 4.44 14.18
C PRO A 179 -19.85 5.96 14.01
N TRP A 180 -21.05 6.53 13.94
CA TRP A 180 -21.30 7.97 13.84
C TRP A 180 -22.40 8.41 14.79
N GLY A 181 -22.41 9.70 15.11
CA GLY A 181 -23.34 10.34 16.05
C GLY A 181 -22.63 10.92 17.28
N GLU A 182 -21.40 10.50 17.57
CA GLU A 182 -20.62 10.93 18.75
C GLU A 182 -19.98 12.32 18.54
N PRO A 183 -20.49 13.39 19.17
CA PRO A 183 -20.05 14.76 18.89
C PRO A 183 -18.74 15.14 19.57
N SER A 184 -18.36 14.44 20.64
CA SER A 184 -17.14 14.75 21.40
C SER A 184 -15.88 14.27 20.69
N TYR A 185 -16.02 13.35 19.72
CA TYR A 185 -14.89 12.87 18.95
C TYR A 185 -14.44 13.90 17.90
N ARG A 186 -13.39 14.63 18.24
CA ARG A 186 -12.72 15.61 17.37
C ARG A 186 -11.20 15.41 17.45
N ASN A 187 -10.67 14.28 16.99
CA ASN A 187 -9.22 14.12 16.95
C ASN A 187 -8.62 14.77 15.70
N THR A 188 -7.73 15.74 15.93
CA THR A 188 -6.64 16.10 15.02
C THR A 188 -5.91 14.83 14.61
N LEU A 189 -5.57 14.67 13.32
CA LEU A 189 -4.99 13.43 12.83
C LEU A 189 -3.83 12.98 13.72
N PRO A 190 -3.69 11.68 13.95
CA PRO A 190 -2.84 11.22 15.01
C PRO A 190 -1.38 11.48 14.67
N GLU A 191 -0.66 12.13 15.59
CA GLU A 191 0.67 11.63 15.90
C GLU A 191 0.48 10.20 16.43
N ARG A 192 0.48 9.22 15.52
CA ARG A 192 0.52 7.77 15.79
C ARG A 192 -0.67 7.07 16.47
N ALA A 193 -1.67 7.72 17.06
CA ALA A 193 -2.85 7.01 17.60
C ALA A 193 -3.70 6.40 16.45
N SER A 194 -3.52 5.10 16.20
CA SER A 194 -4.15 4.37 15.10
C SER A 194 -5.68 4.34 15.20
N ALA A 195 -6.36 3.93 14.12
CA ALA A 195 -7.80 3.65 14.11
C ALA A 195 -8.27 2.72 15.24
N HIS A 196 -7.37 1.89 15.77
CA HIS A 196 -7.61 1.12 16.99
C HIS A 196 -7.94 1.98 18.20
N HIS A 197 -7.21 3.08 18.43
CA HIS A 197 -7.46 3.95 19.58
C HIS A 197 -8.84 4.59 19.53
N PHE A 198 -9.35 4.93 18.34
CA PHE A 198 -10.74 5.41 18.20
C PHE A 198 -11.74 4.34 18.66
N CYS A 199 -11.53 3.10 18.24
CA CYS A 199 -12.41 2.00 18.59
C CYS A 199 -12.32 1.58 20.06
N ASP A 200 -11.11 1.60 20.63
CA ASP A 200 -10.87 1.22 22.03
C ASP A 200 -11.56 2.20 23.01
N VAL A 201 -11.80 3.44 22.60
CA VAL A 201 -12.43 4.48 23.43
C VAL A 201 -13.96 4.43 23.38
N LEU A 202 -14.58 3.87 22.33
CA LEU A 202 -16.03 3.93 22.14
C LEU A 202 -16.78 2.85 22.93
N ALA A 203 -16.53 1.56 22.66
CA ALA A 203 -16.98 0.43 23.48
C ALA A 203 -16.44 -0.88 22.87
N PRO A 204 -16.15 -1.91 23.68
CA PRO A 204 -15.67 -3.21 23.19
C PRO A 204 -16.70 -3.96 22.31
N ASP A 205 -17.99 -3.66 22.48
CA ASP A 205 -19.09 -4.39 21.83
C ASP A 205 -19.48 -3.79 20.46
N ILE A 206 -18.97 -2.60 20.11
CA ILE A 206 -19.27 -1.96 18.82
C ILE A 206 -18.37 -2.56 17.74
N PRO A 207 -18.92 -2.96 16.57
CA PRO A 207 -18.12 -3.39 15.44
C PRO A 207 -17.36 -2.20 14.83
N CYS A 208 -16.28 -1.74 15.48
CA CYS A 208 -15.43 -0.63 15.01
C CYS A 208 -14.10 -1.15 14.45
N GLY A 209 -13.51 -0.38 13.52
CA GLY A 209 -12.16 -0.59 13.01
C GLY A 209 -12.10 -1.54 11.82
N ARG A 210 -10.89 -1.95 11.45
CA ARG A 210 -10.68 -2.88 10.34
C ARG A 210 -11.29 -4.24 10.62
N LYS A 211 -12.21 -4.68 9.75
CA LYS A 211 -12.92 -5.96 9.84
C LYS A 211 -12.38 -7.02 8.89
N ALA A 212 -11.80 -6.62 7.76
CA ALA A 212 -11.22 -7.55 6.79
C ALA A 212 -10.08 -6.90 6.01
N TRP A 213 -9.19 -7.74 5.48
CA TRP A 213 -8.14 -7.35 4.54
C TRP A 213 -8.12 -8.34 3.36
N GLN A 214 -7.83 -7.82 2.17
CA GLN A 214 -7.57 -8.63 0.99
C GLN A 214 -6.38 -8.05 0.21
N PRO A 215 -5.32 -8.83 -0.05
CA PRO A 215 -4.34 -8.46 -1.05
C PRO A 215 -4.93 -8.72 -2.44
N LEU A 216 -4.73 -7.78 -3.37
CA LEU A 216 -5.12 -7.91 -4.76
C LEU A 216 -3.82 -7.88 -5.57
N ASN A 217 -3.43 -9.05 -6.08
CA ASN A 217 -2.23 -9.24 -6.91
C ASN A 217 -2.60 -9.18 -8.40
#